data_AF-A0A4S2LJL8-F1
#
_entry.id   AF-A0A4S2LJL8-F1
#
_cell.length_a   1.000
_cell.length_b   1.000
_cell.length_c   1.000
_cell.angle_alpha   90.00
_cell.angle_beta   90.00
_cell.angle_gamma   90.00
#
_symmetry.space_group_name_H-M   'P 1'
#
loop_
_entity.id
_entity.type
_entity.pdbx_description
1 polymer ?
#
loop_
_entity_poly.entity_id
_entity_poly.type
_entity_poly.pdbx_seq_one_letter_code
_entity_poly.pdbx_strand_id
1 'polypeptide(L)'
;MHIPIAEQPYAPDHRDWKDGLFDCQNDHKSCFLIAFCYPCYMCYMYSRYEECCATPIAILAPGLVLRAYHRGKHRIGGTLFRDWVADCCCPLCAACQLDRDMQYIEKTTGELNI
;
A
#
# COMPACT_ATOMS: atom_id res chain seq x y z
N MET A 1 42.51 -12.51 12.97
CA MET A 1 42.26 -12.46 11.51
C MET A 1 40.76 -12.56 11.32
N HIS A 2 40.10 -11.52 10.79
CA HIS A 2 38.69 -11.60 10.41
C HIS A 2 38.61 -12.13 8.98
N ILE A 3 37.75 -13.12 8.76
CA ILE A 3 37.47 -13.69 7.45
C ILE A 3 36.72 -12.61 6.64
N PRO A 4 37.16 -12.26 5.42
CA PRO A 4 36.43 -11.31 4.60
C PRO A 4 35.07 -11.91 4.21
N ILE A 5 34.01 -11.11 4.31
CA ILE A 5 32.68 -11.48 3.83
C ILE A 5 32.76 -11.52 2.30
N ALA A 6 32.80 -12.71 1.72
CA ALA A 6 33.00 -12.92 0.28
C ALA A 6 31.70 -12.75 -0.53
N GLU A 7 30.54 -12.95 0.08
CA GLU A 7 29.24 -12.82 -0.59
C GLU A 7 28.22 -12.14 0.34
N GLN A 8 27.63 -11.04 -0.13
CA GLN A 8 26.47 -10.45 0.52
C GLN A 8 25.19 -11.11 -0.02
N PRO A 9 24.19 -11.42 0.82
CA PRO A 9 22.91 -11.92 0.33
C PRO A 9 22.29 -10.90 -0.63
N TYR A 10 21.96 -11.34 -1.84
CA TYR A 10 21.25 -10.51 -2.83
C TYR A 10 19.89 -10.12 -2.25
N ALA A 11 19.54 -8.85 -2.35
CA ALA A 11 18.22 -8.39 -1.94
C ALA A 11 17.16 -9.11 -2.77
N PRO A 12 16.14 -9.72 -2.15
CA PRO A 12 15.08 -10.40 -2.90
C PRO A 12 14.42 -9.42 -3.86
N ASP A 13 14.02 -9.94 -5.02
CA ASP A 13 13.52 -9.14 -6.12
C ASP A 13 12.22 -8.39 -5.75
N HIS A 14 11.95 -7.31 -6.47
CA HIS A 14 10.70 -6.58 -6.32
C HIS A 14 9.55 -7.37 -6.94
N ARG A 15 8.37 -7.30 -6.33
CA ARG A 15 7.13 -7.82 -6.91
C ARG A 15 6.29 -6.70 -7.51
N ASP A 16 5.28 -7.05 -8.29
CA ASP A 16 4.24 -6.12 -8.72
C ASP A 16 3.07 -6.07 -7.72
N TRP A 17 2.21 -5.05 -7.88
CA TRP A 17 0.91 -5.00 -7.23
C TRP A 17 0.09 -6.24 -7.61
N LYS A 18 -0.71 -6.76 -6.67
CA LYS A 18 -1.56 -7.93 -6.92
C LYS A 18 -2.54 -7.70 -8.08
N ASP A 19 -3.23 -6.57 -8.06
CA ASP A 19 -4.23 -6.19 -9.05
C ASP A 19 -3.80 -4.90 -9.76
N GLY A 20 -4.33 -4.66 -10.96
CA GLY A 20 -4.17 -3.41 -11.68
C GLY A 20 -4.91 -2.26 -11.01
N LEU A 21 -4.58 -1.03 -11.42
CA LEU A 21 -5.13 0.19 -10.84
C LEU A 21 -6.66 0.26 -10.97
N PHE A 22 -7.19 -0.14 -12.13
CA PHE A 22 -8.61 -0.04 -12.45
C PHE A 22 -9.41 -1.32 -12.18
N ASP A 23 -8.83 -2.31 -11.51
CA ASP A 23 -9.50 -3.57 -11.17
C ASP A 23 -10.41 -3.45 -9.93
N CYS A 24 -11.13 -2.33 -9.79
CA CYS A 24 -12.06 -2.08 -8.68
C CYS A 24 -13.16 -3.15 -8.56
N GLN A 25 -13.41 -3.89 -9.64
CA GLN A 25 -14.36 -4.99 -9.67
C GLN A 25 -13.94 -6.20 -8.82
N ASN A 26 -12.65 -6.35 -8.52
CA ASN A 26 -12.14 -7.46 -7.71
C ASN A 26 -12.52 -7.32 -6.22
N ASP A 27 -12.95 -6.13 -5.79
CA ASP A 27 -13.55 -5.90 -4.47
C ASP A 27 -14.54 -4.72 -4.50
N HIS A 28 -15.75 -4.97 -5.00
CA HIS A 28 -16.81 -3.97 -5.08
C HIS A 28 -17.19 -3.38 -3.73
N LYS A 29 -17.13 -4.17 -2.65
CA LYS A 29 -17.59 -3.74 -1.32
C LYS A 29 -16.64 -2.71 -0.75
N SER A 30 -15.35 -3.04 -0.71
CA SER A 30 -14.32 -2.14 -0.20
C SER A 30 -14.23 -0.89 -1.06
N CYS A 31 -14.27 -1.04 -2.40
CA CYS A 31 -14.28 0.11 -3.30
C CYS A 31 -15.49 1.02 -3.14
N PHE A 32 -16.68 0.46 -2.90
CA PHE A 32 -17.86 1.26 -2.61
C PHE A 32 -17.73 2.01 -1.27
N LEU A 33 -17.19 1.37 -0.22
CA LEU A 33 -16.96 2.01 1.07
C LEU A 33 -15.92 3.14 0.98
N ILE A 34 -14.86 2.93 0.21
CA ILE A 34 -13.84 3.95 -0.11
C ILE A 34 -14.49 5.14 -0.83
N ALA A 35 -15.35 4.90 -1.82
CA ALA A 35 -16.04 5.96 -2.54
C ALA A 35 -17.07 6.69 -1.66
N PHE A 36 -17.73 5.99 -0.74
CA PHE A 36 -18.76 6.53 0.14
C PHE A 36 -18.20 7.39 1.28
N CYS A 37 -17.18 6.89 2.00
CA CYS A 37 -16.46 7.66 3.01
C CYS A 37 -14.95 7.42 2.92
N TYR A 38 -14.31 8.12 1.98
CA TYR A 38 -12.85 8.06 1.81
C TYR A 38 -12.07 8.36 3.11
N PRO A 39 -12.38 9.42 3.88
CA PRO A 39 -11.63 9.71 5.12
C PRO A 39 -11.77 8.61 6.19
N CYS A 40 -12.98 8.06 6.35
CA CYS A 40 -13.23 6.97 7.29
C CYS A 40 -12.42 5.72 6.89
N TYR A 41 -12.46 5.39 5.60
CA TYR A 41 -11.77 4.21 5.09
C TYR A 41 -10.26 4.38 5.14
N MET A 42 -9.74 5.57 4.88
CA MET A 42 -8.32 5.88 5.07
C MET A 42 -7.90 5.70 6.53
N CYS A 43 -8.69 6.17 7.50
CA CYS A 43 -8.43 5.88 8.91
C CYS A 43 -8.40 4.37 9.19
N TYR A 44 -9.33 3.60 8.63
CA TYR A 44 -9.31 2.15 8.72
C TYR A 44 -8.02 1.56 8.14
N MET A 45 -7.60 1.96 6.95
CA MET A 45 -6.36 1.49 6.31
C MET A 45 -5.11 1.84 7.12
N TYR A 46 -5.03 3.04 7.69
CA TYR A 46 -3.93 3.41 8.58
C TYR A 46 -3.93 2.58 9.87
N SER A 47 -5.11 2.31 10.44
CA SER A 47 -5.22 1.48 11.65
C SER A 47 -4.73 0.03 11.44
N ARG A 48 -4.80 -0.50 10.20
CA ARG A 48 -4.25 -1.81 9.83
C ARG A 48 -2.71 -1.84 9.86
N TYR A 49 -2.09 -0.67 9.77
CA TYR A 49 -0.66 -0.45 9.99
C TYR A 49 -0.34 -0.01 11.42
N GLU A 50 -1.30 -0.14 12.34
CA GLU A 50 -1.17 0.26 13.75
C GLU A 50 -0.92 1.78 13.93
N GLU A 51 -1.27 2.57 12.91
CA GLU A 51 -1.21 4.03 12.96
C GLU A 51 -2.51 4.63 13.53
N CYS A 52 -2.41 5.85 14.06
CA CYS A 52 -3.56 6.56 14.60
C CYS A 52 -4.56 6.96 13.50
N CYS A 53 -5.86 6.87 13.80
CA CYS A 53 -6.94 7.34 12.91
C CYS A 53 -6.83 8.83 12.55
N ALA A 54 -6.17 9.64 13.39
CA ALA A 54 -5.93 11.06 13.12
C ALA A 54 -4.82 11.30 12.09
N THR A 55 -3.92 10.34 11.88
CA THR A 55 -2.78 10.45 10.95
C THR A 55 -3.21 10.84 9.54
N PRO A 56 -4.17 10.15 8.87
CA PRO A 56 -4.59 10.51 7.53
C PRO A 56 -5.30 11.89 7.44
N ILE A 57 -5.77 12.44 8.56
CA ILE A 57 -6.41 13.76 8.61
C ILE A 57 -5.35 14.86 8.80
N ALA A 58 -4.29 14.57 9.54
CA ALA A 58 -3.24 15.53 9.88
C ALA A 58 -2.21 15.75 8.76
N ILE A 59 -1.99 14.75 7.90
CA ILE A 59 -0.96 14.79 6.86
C ILE A 59 -1.50 15.21 5.48
N LEU A 60 -0.62 15.76 4.67
CA LEU A 60 -0.91 16.06 3.27
C LEU A 60 -0.81 14.78 2.42
N ALA A 61 -1.77 14.60 1.51
CA ALA A 61 -1.85 13.47 0.59
C ALA A 61 -1.70 12.10 1.28
N PRO A 62 -2.61 11.74 2.22
CA PRO A 62 -2.50 10.52 3.00
C PRO A 62 -2.56 9.23 2.15
N GLY A 63 -3.22 9.27 0.99
CA GLY A 63 -3.25 8.17 0.03
C GLY A 63 -1.86 7.85 -0.50
N LEU A 64 -1.18 8.88 -1.02
CA LEU A 64 0.16 8.77 -1.59
C LEU A 64 1.18 8.32 -0.56
N VAL A 65 1.12 8.88 0.66
CA VAL A 65 2.01 8.50 1.76
C VAL A 65 1.84 7.03 2.11
N LEU A 66 0.60 6.57 2.30
CA LEU A 66 0.32 5.18 2.63
C LEU A 66 0.72 4.24 1.50
N ARG A 67 0.45 4.63 0.25
CA ARG A 67 0.82 3.87 -0.95
C ARG A 67 2.32 3.71 -1.07
N ALA A 68 3.08 4.79 -0.91
CA ALA A 68 4.54 4.77 -0.98
C ALA A 68 5.16 3.96 0.17
N TYR A 69 4.61 4.09 1.38
CA TYR A 69 5.00 3.31 2.55
C TYR A 69 4.77 1.80 2.32
N HIS A 70 3.55 1.43 1.93
CA HIS A 70 3.17 0.05 1.61
C HIS A 70 4.06 -0.53 0.50
N ARG A 71 4.32 0.24 -0.57
CA ARG A 71 5.20 -0.15 -1.68
C ARG A 71 6.62 -0.45 -1.19
N GLY A 72 7.19 0.44 -0.38
CA GLY A 72 8.52 0.25 0.20
C GLY A 72 8.59 -0.96 1.12
N LYS A 73 7.59 -1.11 2.01
CA LYS A 73 7.54 -2.19 3.00
C LYS A 73 7.41 -3.58 2.36
N HIS A 74 6.55 -3.71 1.35
CA HIS A 74 6.28 -5.00 0.70
C HIS A 74 7.07 -5.22 -0.60
N ARG A 75 8.18 -4.48 -0.79
CA ARG A 75 9.09 -4.56 -1.94
C ARG A 75 8.35 -4.55 -3.28
N ILE A 76 7.37 -3.67 -3.42
CA ILE A 76 6.65 -3.50 -4.67
C ILE A 76 7.47 -2.58 -5.59
N GLY A 77 7.67 -3.00 -6.83
CA GLY A 77 8.40 -2.24 -7.84
C GLY A 77 7.72 -0.91 -8.16
N GLY A 78 8.51 0.07 -8.62
CA GLY A 78 8.01 1.38 -9.06
C GLY A 78 8.71 2.56 -8.41
N THR A 79 8.18 3.75 -8.67
CA THR A 79 8.74 5.02 -8.21
C THR A 79 7.67 5.85 -7.52
N LEU A 80 8.09 6.77 -6.65
CA LEU A 80 7.17 7.71 -6.01
C LEU A 80 6.38 8.55 -7.03
N PHE A 81 7.01 8.89 -8.16
CA PHE A 81 6.33 9.60 -9.25
C PHE A 81 5.20 8.75 -9.87
N ARG A 82 5.40 7.45 -10.03
CA ARG A 82 4.36 6.54 -10.53
C ARG A 82 3.20 6.42 -9.53
N ASP A 83 3.51 6.43 -8.23
CA ASP A 83 2.48 6.43 -7.17
C ASP A 83 1.69 7.75 -7.21
N TRP A 84 2.36 8.89 -7.36
CA TRP A 84 1.71 10.19 -7.51
C TRP A 84 0.81 10.26 -8.76
N VAL A 85 1.27 9.74 -9.90
CA VAL A 85 0.46 9.67 -11.12
C VAL A 85 -0.80 8.82 -10.91
N ALA A 86 -0.71 7.69 -10.21
CA ALA A 86 -1.87 6.85 -9.90
C ALA A 86 -2.89 7.60 -9.02
N ASP A 87 -2.41 8.27 -7.97
CA ASP A 87 -3.23 9.07 -7.06
C ASP A 87 -3.86 10.30 -7.73
N CYS A 88 -3.16 10.94 -8.68
CA CYS A 88 -3.71 12.05 -9.47
C CYS A 88 -4.71 11.59 -10.54
N CYS A 89 -4.47 10.44 -11.17
CA CYS A 89 -5.32 9.92 -12.24
C CYS A 89 -6.68 9.42 -11.71
N CYS A 90 -6.65 8.58 -10.66
CA CYS A 90 -7.86 8.12 -9.98
C CYS A 90 -7.53 7.78 -8.52
N PRO A 91 -7.70 8.73 -7.57
CA PRO A 91 -7.34 8.50 -6.17
C PRO A 91 -8.17 7.38 -5.53
N LEU A 92 -9.44 7.24 -5.91
CA LEU A 92 -10.31 6.16 -5.43
C LEU A 92 -9.82 4.79 -5.92
N CYS A 93 -9.44 4.69 -7.19
CA CYS A 93 -8.91 3.45 -7.78
C CYS A 93 -7.55 3.10 -7.15
N ALA A 94 -6.71 4.11 -6.91
CA ALA A 94 -5.42 3.94 -6.25
C ALA A 94 -5.57 3.42 -4.81
N ALA A 95 -6.52 3.97 -4.04
CA ALA A 95 -6.85 3.47 -2.70
C ALA A 95 -7.47 2.08 -2.73
N CYS A 96 -8.36 1.81 -3.68
CA CYS A 96 -8.91 0.48 -3.93
C CYS A 96 -7.81 -0.56 -4.22
N GLN A 97 -6.88 -0.25 -5.11
CA GLN A 97 -5.76 -1.11 -5.45
C GLN A 97 -4.88 -1.36 -4.22
N LEU A 98 -4.59 -0.30 -3.46
CA LEU A 98 -3.82 -0.38 -2.21
C LEU A 98 -4.51 -1.29 -1.19
N ASP A 99 -5.80 -1.10 -0.94
CA ASP A 99 -6.56 -1.92 0.01
C ASP A 99 -6.62 -3.39 -0.39
N ARG A 100 -6.82 -3.69 -1.67
CA ARG A 100 -6.82 -5.08 -2.18
C ARG A 100 -5.46 -5.76 -1.99
N ASP A 101 -4.37 -5.01 -2.15
CA ASP A 101 -3.02 -5.52 -1.92
C ASP A 101 -2.73 -5.70 -0.43
N MET A 102 -3.14 -4.76 0.44
CA MET A 102 -3.07 -4.92 1.90
C MET A 102 -3.82 -6.18 2.35
N GLN A 103 -5.03 -6.41 1.84
CA GLN A 103 -5.81 -7.62 2.15
C GLN A 103 -5.12 -8.90 1.68
N TYR A 104 -4.42 -8.85 0.54
CA TYR A 104 -3.66 -9.98 0.03
C TYR A 104 -2.47 -10.32 0.93
N ILE A 105 -1.75 -9.29 1.39
CA ILE A 105 -0.64 -9.48 2.31
C ILE A 105 -1.15 -10.06 3.62
N GLU A 106 -2.16 -9.48 4.25
CA GLU A 106 -2.76 -10.04 5.49
C GLU A 106 -3.17 -11.50 5.34
N LYS A 107 -3.78 -11.87 4.20
CA LYS A 107 -4.19 -13.26 3.93
C LYS A 107 -2.99 -14.20 3.74
N THR A 108 -1.86 -13.69 3.27
CA THR A 108 -0.67 -14.50 2.94
C THR A 108 0.29 -14.62 4.14
N THR A 109 0.47 -13.56 4.91
CA THR A 109 1.44 -13.48 6.01
C THR A 109 0.81 -13.52 7.40
N GLY A 110 -0.50 -13.33 7.52
CA GLY A 110 -1.23 -13.26 8.80
C GLY A 110 -1.24 -11.87 9.42
N GLU A 111 -0.22 -11.04 9.14
CA GLU A 111 -0.11 -9.66 9.61
C GLU A 111 0.39 -8.72 8.50
N LEU A 112 -0.10 -7.49 8.50
CA LEU A 112 0.30 -6.45 7.54
C LEU A 112 1.59 -5.72 7.97
N ASN A 113 1.75 -5.47 9.27
CA ASN A 113 2.85 -4.71 9.85
C ASN A 113 4.00 -5.60 10.38
N ILE A 114 4.46 -6.56 9.58
CA ILE A 114 5.61 -7.43 9.92
C ILE A 114 6.89 -6.62 10.13
#